data_AF-A0A1W2H517-F1
#
_entry.id   AF-A0A1W2H517-F1
#
_cell.length_a   1.000
_cell.length_b   1.000
_cell.length_c   1.000
_cell.angle_alpha   90.00
_cell.angle_beta   90.00
_cell.angle_gamma   90.00
#
_symmetry.space_group_name_H-M   'P 1'
#
loop_
_entity.id
_entity.type
_entity.pdbx_description
1 polymer ?
#
loop_
_entity_poly.entity_id
_entity_poly.type
_entity_poly.pdbx_seq_one_letter_code
_entity_poly.pdbx_strand_id
1 'polypeptide(L)'
;MRQETFFQFIKKTNLPFFFTWPLNIGYLIMVAVLIYQGSKGNIGVVIVGPIILTIGFLAMKLFIYGNSFKTYNAGGQAIKELKGKKIEVLENIGIYIKGFDLFDQKNFFPPNIQKTIYDFDKADLVLTEYSMVLMGKSGNFGGEAFAYPVEILIDKSWLTSLPKAQIKNWEEVNNRINIQIEDYNYKKSINIDFKDRTEEIKRWLHYKSNSG
;
A
#
# COMPACT_ATOMS: atom_id res chain seq x y z
N MET A 1 -10.69 -10.78 3.60
CA MET A 1 -9.36 -10.17 3.77
C MET A 1 -8.78 -9.62 2.48
N ARG A 2 -8.25 -10.39 1.51
CA ARG A 2 -7.65 -9.82 0.28
C ARG A 2 -7.76 -10.73 -0.97
N GLN A 3 -8.94 -11.28 -1.24
CA GLN A 3 -9.14 -12.29 -2.31
C GLN A 3 -10.23 -11.89 -3.32
N GLU A 4 -10.52 -10.59 -3.39
CA GLU A 4 -11.52 -10.04 -4.29
C GLU A 4 -11.01 -10.07 -5.75
N THR A 5 -11.93 -10.23 -6.69
CA THR A 5 -11.64 -10.05 -8.13
C THR A 5 -11.34 -8.58 -8.43
N PHE A 6 -10.66 -8.30 -9.54
CA PHE A 6 -10.33 -6.93 -9.96
C PHE A 6 -11.57 -6.01 -10.04
N PHE A 7 -12.69 -6.51 -10.58
CA PHE A 7 -13.92 -5.72 -10.68
C PHE A 7 -14.60 -5.48 -9.32
N GLN A 8 -14.54 -6.45 -8.41
CA GLN A 8 -15.02 -6.25 -7.03
C GLN A 8 -14.16 -5.21 -6.31
N PHE A 9 -12.84 -5.29 -6.49
CA PHE A 9 -11.89 -4.31 -5.95
C PHE A 9 -12.19 -2.90 -6.46
N ILE A 10 -12.38 -2.70 -7.77
CA ILE A 10 -12.72 -1.38 -8.33
C ILE A 10 -14.04 -0.85 -7.76
N LYS A 11 -15.06 -1.70 -7.64
CA LYS A 11 -16.37 -1.27 -7.11
C LYS A 11 -16.30 -0.82 -5.66
N LYS A 12 -15.41 -1.43 -4.88
CA LYS A 12 -15.23 -1.16 -3.44
C LYS A 12 -14.25 -0.01 -3.20
N THR A 13 -13.20 0.05 -4.01
CA THR A 13 -12.08 0.96 -3.83
C THR A 13 -12.29 2.19 -4.70
N ASN A 14 -12.67 3.30 -4.07
CA ASN A 14 -12.62 4.59 -4.73
C ASN A 14 -11.17 5.08 -4.74
N LEU A 15 -10.69 5.58 -5.88
CA LEU A 15 -9.41 6.29 -5.89
C LEU A 15 -9.55 7.60 -5.10
N PRO A 16 -8.49 8.06 -4.42
CA PRO A 16 -8.53 9.31 -3.67
C PRO A 16 -9.05 10.47 -4.51
N PHE A 17 -9.97 11.26 -3.95
CA PHE A 17 -10.61 12.38 -4.65
C PHE A 17 -9.58 13.41 -5.14
N PHE A 18 -8.59 13.73 -4.31
CA PHE A 18 -7.54 14.70 -4.65
C PHE A 18 -6.69 14.29 -5.85
N PHE A 19 -6.50 12.98 -6.08
CA PHE A 19 -5.78 12.51 -7.25
C PHE A 19 -6.68 12.49 -8.49
N THR A 20 -7.93 12.05 -8.34
CA THR A 20 -8.85 11.86 -9.47
C THR A 20 -9.47 13.16 -9.98
N TRP A 21 -9.74 14.12 -9.11
CA TRP A 21 -10.46 15.34 -9.48
C TRP A 21 -9.65 16.27 -10.41
N PRO A 22 -8.37 16.59 -10.14
CA PRO A 22 -7.54 17.36 -11.06
C PRO A 22 -7.38 16.65 -12.41
N LEU A 23 -7.25 15.32 -12.42
CA LEU A 23 -7.18 14.52 -13.64
C LEU A 23 -8.48 14.60 -14.44
N ASN A 24 -9.64 14.49 -13.79
CA ASN A 24 -10.94 14.63 -14.43
C ASN A 24 -11.14 16.04 -15.00
N ILE A 25 -10.75 17.10 -14.27
CA ILE A 25 -10.83 18.48 -14.74
C ILE A 25 -9.92 18.70 -15.95
N GLY A 26 -8.66 18.27 -15.85
CA GLY A 26 -7.70 18.39 -16.95
C GLY A 26 -8.21 17.69 -18.21
N TYR A 27 -8.78 16.49 -18.06
CA TYR A 27 -9.44 15.78 -19.14
C TYR A 27 -10.60 16.58 -19.76
N LEU A 28 -11.52 17.11 -18.94
CA LEU A 28 -12.65 17.90 -19.43
C LEU A 28 -12.21 19.17 -20.17
N ILE A 29 -11.21 19.88 -19.65
CA ILE A 29 -10.63 21.07 -20.30
C ILE A 29 -10.05 20.69 -21.65
N MET A 30 -9.26 19.61 -21.72
CA MET A 30 -8.64 19.16 -22.96
C MET A 30 -9.69 18.74 -24.01
N VAL A 31 -10.74 18.03 -23.61
CA VAL A 31 -11.87 17.70 -24.50
C VAL A 31 -12.55 18.97 -25.01
N ALA A 32 -12.85 19.93 -24.13
CA ALA A 32 -13.49 21.18 -24.51
C ALA A 32 -12.65 22.00 -25.49
N VAL A 33 -11.33 22.07 -25.27
CA VAL A 33 -10.39 22.73 -26.19
C VAL A 33 -10.38 22.05 -27.56
N LEU A 34 -10.34 20.72 -27.61
CA LEU A 34 -10.37 19.97 -28.88
C LEU A 34 -11.68 20.19 -29.64
N ILE A 35 -12.82 20.20 -28.95
CA ILE A 35 -14.12 20.49 -29.56
C ILE A 35 -14.16 21.92 -30.10
N TYR A 36 -13.72 22.91 -29.30
CA TYR A 36 -13.72 24.31 -29.71
C TYR A 36 -12.80 24.56 -30.91
N GLN A 37 -11.59 24.01 -30.90
CA GLN A 37 -10.66 24.12 -32.03
C GLN A 37 -11.20 23.43 -33.28
N GLY A 38 -11.73 22.21 -33.13
CA GLY A 38 -12.29 21.47 -34.25
C GLY A 38 -13.56 22.11 -34.83
N SER A 39 -14.40 22.78 -34.02
CA SER A 39 -15.59 23.50 -34.50
C SER A 39 -15.26 24.67 -35.42
N LYS A 40 -14.02 25.19 -35.35
CA LYS A 40 -13.50 26.27 -36.20
C LYS A 40 -12.66 25.75 -37.36
N GLY A 41 -12.51 24.43 -37.50
CA GLY A 41 -11.60 23.81 -38.45
C GLY A 41 -12.17 22.49 -39.02
N ASN A 42 -11.38 21.43 -38.92
CA ASN A 42 -11.70 20.13 -39.49
C ASN A 42 -12.58 19.29 -38.54
N ILE A 43 -13.76 18.88 -39.02
CA ILE A 43 -14.72 18.07 -38.26
C ILE A 43 -14.15 16.72 -37.80
N GLY A 44 -13.17 16.17 -38.52
CA GLY A 44 -12.45 14.96 -38.12
C GLY A 44 -11.70 15.13 -36.79
N VAL A 45 -11.20 16.33 -36.50
CA VAL A 45 -10.51 16.64 -35.22
C VAL A 45 -11.52 16.71 -34.06
N VAL A 46 -12.74 17.19 -34.31
CA VAL A 46 -13.83 17.25 -33.32
C VAL A 46 -14.25 15.86 -32.85
N ILE A 47 -14.16 14.85 -33.71
CA ILE A 47 -14.62 13.50 -33.41
C ILE A 47 -13.45 12.63 -32.94
N VAL A 48 -12.39 12.54 -33.74
CA VAL A 48 -11.28 11.61 -33.49
C VAL A 48 -10.45 12.03 -32.28
N GLY A 49 -10.21 13.34 -32.10
CA GLY A 49 -9.41 13.87 -30.99
C GLY A 49 -9.98 13.52 -29.62
N PRO A 50 -11.25 13.88 -29.33
CA PRO A 50 -11.90 13.51 -28.07
C PRO A 50 -11.98 11.99 -27.86
N ILE A 51 -12.21 11.18 -28.90
CA ILE A 51 -12.24 9.71 -28.77
C ILE A 51 -10.89 9.18 -28.30
N ILE A 52 -9.80 9.56 -28.97
CA ILE A 52 -8.44 9.13 -28.60
C ILE A 52 -8.11 9.57 -27.17
N LEU A 53 -8.42 10.82 -26.83
CA LEU A 53 -8.19 11.36 -25.49
C LEU A 53 -8.99 10.58 -24.43
N THR A 54 -10.24 10.23 -24.72
CA THR A 54 -11.11 9.44 -23.84
C THR A 54 -10.52 8.05 -23.61
N ILE A 55 -10.10 7.37 -24.68
CA ILE A 55 -9.48 6.04 -24.59
C ILE A 55 -8.20 6.11 -23.75
N GLY A 56 -7.33 7.09 -23.99
CA GLY A 56 -6.11 7.29 -23.22
C GLY A 56 -6.40 7.55 -21.74
N PHE A 57 -7.40 8.38 -21.44
CA PHE A 57 -7.83 8.67 -20.07
C PHE A 57 -8.36 7.43 -19.34
N LEU A 58 -9.18 6.62 -20.02
CA LEU A 58 -9.68 5.35 -19.48
C LEU A 58 -8.54 4.35 -19.25
N ALA A 59 -7.62 4.21 -20.20
CA ALA A 59 -6.45 3.33 -20.09
C ALA A 59 -5.57 3.73 -18.89
N MET A 60 -5.33 5.03 -18.70
CA MET A 60 -4.60 5.55 -17.55
C MET A 60 -5.29 5.20 -16.22
N LYS A 61 -6.60 5.40 -16.11
CA LYS A 61 -7.36 5.01 -14.91
C LYS A 61 -7.26 3.51 -14.63
N LEU A 62 -7.45 2.68 -15.66
CA LEU A 62 -7.30 1.23 -15.55
C LEU A 62 -5.90 0.83 -15.11
N PHE A 63 -4.86 1.51 -15.59
CA PHE A 63 -3.48 1.29 -15.15
C PHE A 63 -3.28 1.59 -13.66
N ILE A 64 -3.81 2.71 -13.17
CA ILE A 64 -3.73 3.09 -11.74
C ILE A 64 -4.46 2.06 -10.86
N TYR A 65 -5.68 1.68 -11.24
CA TYR A 65 -6.43 0.63 -10.55
C TYR A 65 -5.70 -0.71 -10.59
N GLY A 66 -5.12 -1.07 -11.74
CA GLY A 66 -4.35 -2.30 -11.93
C GLY A 66 -3.16 -2.38 -10.99
N ASN A 67 -2.41 -1.30 -10.84
CA ASN A 67 -1.28 -1.24 -9.89
C ASN A 67 -1.75 -1.34 -8.44
N SER A 68 -2.81 -0.61 -8.07
CA SER A 68 -3.40 -0.69 -6.73
C SER A 68 -3.89 -2.10 -6.40
N PHE A 69 -4.53 -2.77 -7.37
CA PHE A 69 -5.00 -4.14 -7.22
C PHE A 69 -3.85 -5.15 -7.08
N LYS A 70 -2.76 -4.98 -7.84
CA LYS A 70 -1.56 -5.83 -7.68
C LYS A 70 -1.05 -5.78 -6.24
N THR A 71 -0.96 -4.57 -5.68
CA THR A 71 -0.54 -4.34 -4.29
C THR A 71 -1.49 -5.00 -3.29
N TYR A 72 -2.80 -4.82 -3.48
CA TYR A 72 -3.82 -5.47 -2.67
C TYR A 72 -3.73 -7.01 -2.72
N ASN A 73 -3.59 -7.56 -3.92
CA ASN A 73 -3.53 -9.00 -4.16
C ASN A 73 -2.23 -9.64 -3.65
N ALA A 74 -1.10 -8.91 -3.65
CA ALA A 74 0.15 -9.38 -3.04
C ALA A 74 -0.04 -9.72 -1.55
N GLY A 75 -0.84 -8.93 -0.81
CA GLY A 75 -1.20 -9.26 0.57
C GLY A 75 -2.04 -10.53 0.67
N GLY A 76 -2.96 -10.74 -0.29
CA GLY A 76 -3.74 -11.97 -0.41
C GLY A 76 -2.89 -13.21 -0.71
N GLN A 77 -1.85 -13.07 -1.54
CA GLN A 77 -0.87 -14.13 -1.83
C GLN A 77 -0.03 -14.46 -0.60
N ALA A 78 0.48 -13.46 0.11
CA ALA A 78 1.23 -13.66 1.36
C ALA A 78 0.41 -14.44 2.40
N ILE A 79 -0.87 -14.10 2.58
CA ILE A 79 -1.76 -14.86 3.48
C ILE A 79 -1.89 -16.32 3.05
N LYS A 80 -1.88 -16.61 1.74
CA LYS A 80 -1.94 -17.99 1.22
C LYS A 80 -0.63 -18.75 1.48
N GLU A 81 0.52 -18.10 1.31
CA GLU A 81 1.85 -18.67 1.60
C GLU A 81 2.00 -19.03 3.09
N LEU A 82 1.34 -18.26 3.98
CA LEU A 82 1.38 -18.48 5.42
C LEU A 82 0.34 -19.50 5.96
N LYS A 83 -0.44 -20.14 5.09
CA LYS A 83 -1.46 -21.12 5.52
C LYS A 83 -0.80 -22.27 6.31
N GLY A 84 -1.25 -22.46 7.55
CA GLY A 84 -0.74 -23.48 8.47
C GLY A 84 0.28 -22.98 9.51
N LYS A 85 0.84 -21.77 9.35
CA LYS A 85 1.78 -21.13 10.31
C LYS A 85 1.23 -19.85 10.95
N LYS A 86 -0.01 -19.52 10.63
CA LYS A 86 -0.69 -18.31 11.07
C LYS A 86 -1.16 -18.48 12.51
N ILE A 87 -0.77 -17.54 13.36
CA ILE A 87 -1.24 -17.43 14.73
C ILE A 87 -2.50 -16.57 14.76
N GLU A 88 -2.45 -15.38 14.16
CA GLU A 88 -3.52 -14.38 14.33
C GLU A 88 -3.64 -13.44 13.12
N VAL A 89 -4.83 -12.87 12.88
CA VAL A 89 -4.98 -11.70 12.01
C VAL A 89 -5.64 -10.59 12.77
N LEU A 90 -5.05 -9.41 12.68
CA LEU A 90 -5.57 -8.20 13.25
C LEU A 90 -5.89 -7.24 12.11
N GLU A 91 -7.16 -6.85 11.97
CA GLU A 91 -7.60 -5.96 10.89
C GLU A 91 -7.73 -4.52 11.35
N ASN A 92 -7.45 -3.58 10.45
CA ASN A 92 -7.67 -2.14 10.63
C ASN A 92 -7.00 -1.55 11.88
N ILE A 93 -5.79 -2.00 12.22
CA ILE A 93 -5.04 -1.45 13.36
C ILE A 93 -4.58 -0.05 13.02
N GLY A 94 -4.86 0.92 13.90
CA GLY A 94 -4.32 2.27 13.80
C GLY A 94 -2.81 2.26 14.05
N ILE A 95 -2.06 2.88 13.15
CA ILE A 95 -0.61 2.99 13.28
C ILE A 95 -0.12 4.44 13.11
N TYR A 96 1.14 4.68 13.44
CA TYR A 96 1.84 5.90 13.09
C TYR A 96 3.30 5.58 12.74
N ILE A 97 3.72 5.99 11.55
CA ILE A 97 5.07 5.76 11.05
C ILE A 97 5.92 6.99 11.33
N LYS A 98 7.11 6.79 11.92
CA LYS A 98 8.13 7.82 12.14
C LYS A 98 9.44 7.42 11.45
N GLY A 99 10.20 8.43 11.02
CA GLY A 99 11.52 8.22 10.40
C GLY A 99 11.48 7.68 8.97
N PHE A 100 10.31 7.66 8.34
CA PHE A 100 10.16 7.37 6.91
C PHE A 100 10.31 8.65 6.08
N ASP A 101 11.19 8.60 5.09
CA ASP A 101 11.34 9.62 4.05
C ASP A 101 11.37 8.92 2.68
N LEU A 102 10.56 9.41 1.75
CA LEU A 102 10.49 8.92 0.38
C LEU A 102 11.84 9.02 -0.35
N PHE A 103 12.73 9.93 0.07
CA PHE A 103 14.04 10.16 -0.53
C PHE A 103 15.19 9.42 0.18
N ASP A 104 14.95 8.82 1.35
CA ASP A 104 15.96 8.05 2.10
C ASP A 104 16.19 6.62 1.56
N GLN A 105 15.86 6.38 0.31
CA GLN A 105 16.02 5.08 -0.34
C GLN A 105 17.51 4.81 -0.64
N LYS A 106 17.98 3.58 -0.41
CA LYS A 106 19.37 3.19 -0.76
C LYS A 106 19.59 3.22 -2.27
N ASN A 107 18.64 2.70 -3.04
CA ASN A 107 18.62 2.73 -4.49
C ASN A 107 17.30 3.37 -4.96
N PHE A 108 17.38 4.56 -5.55
CA PHE A 108 16.21 5.28 -6.06
C PHE A 108 15.84 4.86 -7.49
N PHE A 109 16.81 4.37 -8.27
CA PHE A 109 16.59 3.90 -9.64
C PHE A 109 17.11 2.47 -9.86
N PRO A 110 16.40 1.64 -10.66
CA PRO A 110 15.05 1.90 -11.20
C PRO A 110 13.97 1.83 -10.09
N PRO A 111 12.85 2.56 -10.21
CA PRO A 111 11.78 2.52 -9.23
C PRO A 111 11.17 1.11 -9.17
N ASN A 112 11.25 0.47 -8.00
CA ASN A 112 10.66 -0.84 -7.75
C ASN A 112 9.25 -0.70 -7.19
N ILE A 113 8.25 -1.08 -7.98
CA ILE A 113 6.83 -1.06 -7.57
C ILE A 113 6.47 -2.12 -6.52
N GLN A 114 7.34 -3.12 -6.31
CA GLN A 114 7.21 -4.16 -5.28
C GLN A 114 7.99 -3.77 -4.01
N LYS A 115 8.09 -2.48 -3.73
CA LYS A 115 8.72 -1.95 -2.52
C LYS A 115 7.65 -1.37 -1.62
N THR A 116 7.73 -1.65 -0.33
CA THR A 116 6.83 -1.07 0.68
C THR A 116 7.15 0.40 0.90
N ILE A 117 6.16 1.25 0.68
CA ILE A 117 6.19 2.68 1.00
C ILE A 117 5.49 2.83 2.35
N TYR A 118 6.21 3.29 3.38
CA TYR A 118 5.70 3.39 4.75
C TYR A 118 4.95 4.71 4.98
N ASP A 119 3.98 5.01 4.13
CA ASP A 119 3.09 6.16 4.23
C ASP A 119 1.64 5.69 4.36
N PHE A 120 1.29 5.21 5.55
CA PHE A 120 -0.05 4.72 5.86
C PHE A 120 -0.38 4.88 7.35
N ASP A 121 -1.66 5.05 7.66
CA ASP A 121 -2.19 5.34 9.00
C ASP A 121 -2.95 4.15 9.62
N LYS A 122 -3.23 3.12 8.81
CA LYS A 122 -3.83 1.86 9.25
C LYS A 122 -3.10 0.67 8.64
N ALA A 123 -3.22 -0.51 9.25
CA ALA A 123 -2.72 -1.73 8.67
C ALA A 123 -3.58 -2.95 9.03
N ASP A 124 -3.49 -3.97 8.17
CA ASP A 124 -3.83 -5.34 8.56
C ASP A 124 -2.53 -6.05 8.91
N LEU A 125 -2.52 -6.80 10.00
CA LEU A 125 -1.39 -7.62 10.43
C LEU A 125 -1.74 -9.09 10.36
N VAL A 126 -0.82 -9.91 9.84
CA VAL A 126 -0.87 -11.36 10.00
C VAL A 126 0.32 -11.75 10.86
N LEU A 127 0.02 -12.22 12.06
CA LEU A 127 1.01 -12.68 13.02
C LEU A 127 1.26 -14.17 12.80
N THR A 128 2.52 -14.54 12.67
CA THR A 128 3.00 -15.93 12.58
C THR A 128 4.00 -16.18 13.70
N GLU A 129 4.48 -17.40 13.86
CA GLU A 129 5.48 -17.71 14.89
C GLU A 129 6.80 -16.94 14.73
N TYR A 130 7.22 -16.65 13.48
CA TYR A 130 8.56 -16.09 13.19
C TYR A 130 8.53 -14.68 12.58
N SER A 131 7.37 -14.26 12.07
CA SER A 131 7.25 -13.00 11.35
C SER A 131 5.86 -12.37 11.46
N MET A 132 5.81 -11.07 11.22
CA MET A 132 4.59 -10.28 11.06
C MET A 132 4.53 -9.81 9.61
N VAL A 133 3.42 -10.11 8.92
CA VAL A 133 3.15 -9.47 7.63
C VAL A 133 2.33 -8.22 7.87
N LEU A 134 2.95 -7.07 7.57
CA LEU A 134 2.35 -5.74 7.67
C LEU A 134 1.76 -5.34 6.32
N MET A 135 0.47 -5.06 6.30
CA MET A 135 -0.25 -4.67 5.09
C MET A 135 -0.89 -3.30 5.26
N GLY A 136 -0.14 -2.26 4.89
CA GLY A 136 -0.55 -0.87 5.05
C GLY A 136 -1.79 -0.47 4.24
N LYS A 137 -2.60 0.41 4.83
CA LYS A 137 -3.78 1.04 4.27
C LYS A 137 -3.77 2.52 4.63
N SER A 138 -3.99 3.39 3.66
CA SER A 138 -4.25 4.80 3.91
C SER A 138 -5.68 5.17 3.50
N GLY A 139 -6.40 5.78 4.44
CA GLY A 139 -7.81 6.16 4.27
C GLY A 139 -8.03 7.63 3.90
N ASN A 140 -7.00 8.34 3.45
CA ASN A 140 -7.06 9.79 3.30
C ASN A 140 -7.85 10.22 2.04
N PHE A 141 -8.70 11.23 2.20
CA PHE A 141 -9.37 11.97 1.12
C PHE A 141 -10.26 11.15 0.17
N GLY A 142 -11.12 10.30 0.74
CA GLY A 142 -12.25 9.69 0.02
C GLY A 142 -11.93 8.42 -0.76
N GLY A 143 -10.73 7.86 -0.60
CA GLY A 143 -10.33 6.58 -1.19
C GLY A 143 -9.44 5.77 -0.27
N GLU A 144 -9.42 4.44 -0.46
CA GLU A 144 -8.48 3.54 0.21
C GLU A 144 -7.29 3.29 -0.73
N ALA A 145 -6.08 3.60 -0.27
CA ALA A 145 -4.85 3.19 -0.94
C ALA A 145 -4.14 2.11 -0.12
N PHE A 146 -3.46 1.20 -0.82
CA PHE A 146 -2.79 0.06 -0.23
C PHE A 146 -1.29 0.20 -0.43
N ALA A 147 -0.52 -0.01 0.64
CA ALA A 147 0.92 -0.15 0.54
C ALA A 147 1.30 -1.59 0.19
N TYR A 148 2.42 -1.76 -0.51
CA TYR A 148 2.94 -3.10 -0.79
C TYR A 148 3.27 -3.80 0.53
N PRO A 149 2.82 -5.04 0.75
CA PRO A 149 3.01 -5.71 2.04
C PRO A 149 4.49 -6.01 2.30
N VAL A 150 4.88 -5.96 3.57
CA VAL A 150 6.23 -6.30 4.02
C VAL A 150 6.16 -7.40 5.06
N GLU A 151 7.09 -8.35 4.98
CA GLU A 151 7.34 -9.32 6.04
C GLU A 151 8.41 -8.77 6.99
N ILE A 152 8.00 -8.54 8.24
CA ILE A 152 8.84 -8.09 9.34
C ILE A 152 9.24 -9.31 10.15
N LEU A 153 10.54 -9.64 10.13
CA LEU A 153 11.08 -10.75 10.89
C LEU A 153 11.35 -10.39 12.35
N ILE A 154 11.00 -11.32 13.24
CA ILE A 154 11.57 -11.37 14.58
C ILE A 154 12.85 -12.22 14.61
N ASP A 155 12.93 -13.26 13.77
CA ASP A 155 14.05 -14.21 13.71
C ASP A 155 14.43 -14.60 12.27
N LYS A 156 15.51 -15.36 12.07
CA LYS A 156 16.25 -15.56 10.81
C LYS A 156 15.51 -16.26 9.66
N SER A 157 14.29 -16.74 9.84
CA SER A 157 13.60 -17.57 8.85
C SER A 157 12.51 -16.81 8.10
N TRP A 158 12.73 -16.58 6.81
CA TRP A 158 11.76 -16.00 5.89
C TRP A 158 10.62 -16.98 5.58
N LEU A 159 9.37 -16.50 5.61
CA LEU A 159 8.21 -17.36 5.32
C LEU A 159 7.53 -17.04 3.98
N THR A 160 7.73 -15.84 3.43
CA THR A 160 7.04 -15.39 2.21
C THR A 160 7.98 -14.93 1.11
N SER A 161 7.44 -14.62 -0.07
CA SER A 161 8.15 -13.95 -1.16
C SER A 161 8.21 -12.41 -1.05
N LEU A 162 7.61 -11.83 -0.01
CA LEU A 162 7.48 -10.38 0.17
C LEU A 162 8.81 -9.65 0.41
N PRO A 163 8.86 -8.31 0.25
CA PRO A 163 9.87 -7.45 0.82
C PRO A 163 10.09 -7.70 2.30
N LYS A 164 11.32 -7.46 2.74
CA LYS A 164 11.84 -7.91 4.02
C LYS A 164 12.29 -6.76 4.89
N ALA A 165 11.86 -6.79 6.15
CA ALA A 165 12.39 -5.95 7.21
C ALA A 165 12.68 -6.77 8.45
N GLN A 166 13.56 -6.28 9.32
CA GLN A 166 13.93 -6.95 10.57
C GLN A 166 13.65 -6.05 11.76
N ILE A 167 13.08 -6.60 12.84
CA ILE A 167 12.94 -5.87 14.11
C ILE A 167 14.33 -5.67 14.72
N LYS A 168 14.65 -4.42 15.05
CA LYS A 168 15.87 -4.05 15.80
C LYS A 168 15.59 -3.93 17.28
N ASN A 169 14.51 -3.24 17.61
CA ASN A 169 14.09 -3.01 18.98
C ASN A 169 12.57 -2.82 19.01
N TRP A 170 11.99 -3.03 20.17
CA TRP A 170 10.62 -2.62 20.43
C TRP A 170 10.48 -2.17 21.87
N GLU A 171 9.56 -1.23 22.11
CA GLU A 171 9.27 -0.73 23.44
C GLU A 171 7.78 -0.42 23.58
N GLU A 172 7.32 -0.39 24.82
CA GLU A 172 5.97 0.04 25.17
C GLU A 172 6.02 1.45 25.75
N VAL A 173 5.33 2.39 25.10
CA VAL A 173 5.29 3.80 25.51
C VAL A 173 3.86 4.28 25.48
N ASN A 174 3.33 4.72 26.64
CA ASN A 174 1.97 5.26 26.77
C ASN A 174 0.89 4.33 26.19
N ASN A 175 0.92 3.04 26.53
CA ASN A 175 -0.01 2.03 26.02
C ASN A 175 -0.01 1.92 24.48
N ARG A 176 1.17 2.11 23.87
CA ARG A 176 1.43 1.88 22.45
C ARG A 176 2.67 1.01 22.32
N ILE A 177 2.70 0.18 21.29
CA ILE A 177 3.89 -0.60 20.95
C ILE A 177 4.64 0.13 19.85
N ASN A 178 5.85 0.60 20.13
CA ASN A 178 6.78 1.13 19.14
C ASN A 178 7.70 -0.01 18.70
N ILE A 179 7.73 -0.31 17.40
CA ILE A 179 8.67 -1.28 16.83
C ILE A 179 9.60 -0.53 15.89
N GLN A 180 10.90 -0.61 16.16
CA GLN A 180 11.94 -0.15 15.26
C GLN A 180 12.33 -1.27 14.30
N ILE A 181 12.22 -1.01 13.00
CA ILE A 181 12.60 -1.94 11.94
C ILE A 181 13.75 -1.41 11.08
N GLU A 182 14.55 -2.33 10.56
CA GLU A 182 15.49 -2.09 9.48
C GLU A 182 14.97 -2.76 8.20
N ASP A 183 14.68 -1.94 7.18
CA ASP A 183 14.32 -2.40 5.84
C ASP A 183 15.51 -2.17 4.92
N TYR A 184 15.94 -3.21 4.22
CA TYR A 184 17.12 -3.17 3.36
C TYR A 184 17.01 -2.13 2.24
N ASN A 185 15.81 -1.69 1.88
CA ASN A 185 15.57 -0.71 0.83
C ASN A 185 15.75 0.75 1.29
N TYR A 186 15.91 1.00 2.59
CA TYR A 186 16.00 2.32 3.19
C TYR A 186 17.31 2.50 3.97
N LYS A 187 17.81 3.74 4.01
CA LYS A 187 19.08 4.10 4.68
C LYS A 187 18.94 4.19 6.20
N LYS A 188 17.76 4.57 6.69
CA LYS A 188 17.46 4.78 8.10
C LYS A 188 16.46 3.74 8.60
N SER A 189 16.53 3.47 9.90
CA SER A 189 15.51 2.66 10.58
C SER A 189 14.17 3.38 10.59
N ILE A 190 13.09 2.59 10.51
CA ILE A 190 11.72 3.08 10.49
C ILE A 190 11.06 2.66 11.80
N ASN A 191 10.35 3.56 12.46
CA ASN A 191 9.61 3.26 13.69
C ASN A 191 8.12 3.18 13.38
N ILE A 192 7.49 2.10 13.85
CA ILE A 192 6.06 1.82 13.67
C ILE A 192 5.41 1.83 15.05
N ASP A 193 4.59 2.84 15.31
CA ASP A 193 3.78 2.92 16.53
C ASP A 193 2.42 2.26 16.29
N PHE A 194 2.10 1.18 16.99
CA PHE A 194 0.78 0.57 17.02
C PHE A 194 -0.08 1.22 18.11
N LYS A 195 -1.22 1.79 17.71
CA LYS A 195 -2.13 2.54 18.61
C LYS A 195 -3.18 1.65 19.26
N ASP A 196 -3.57 0.58 18.57
CA ASP A 196 -4.63 -0.35 18.98
C ASP A 196 -4.10 -1.80 18.94
N ARG A 197 -4.83 -2.74 19.56
CA ARG A 197 -4.45 -4.16 19.65
C ARG A 197 -3.05 -4.40 20.24
N THR A 198 -2.67 -3.55 21.19
CA THR A 198 -1.34 -3.53 21.78
C THR A 198 -1.05 -4.79 22.59
N GLU A 199 -2.04 -5.35 23.27
CA GLU A 199 -1.90 -6.58 24.06
C GLU A 199 -1.67 -7.82 23.18
N GLU A 200 -2.36 -7.93 22.05
CA GLU A 200 -2.16 -8.99 21.07
C GLU A 200 -0.74 -8.93 20.48
N ILE A 201 -0.31 -7.73 20.07
CA ILE A 201 1.02 -7.51 19.51
C ILE A 201 2.11 -7.74 20.57
N LYS A 202 1.90 -7.27 21.80
CA LYS A 202 2.82 -7.46 22.92
C LYS A 202 2.99 -8.93 23.29
N ARG A 203 1.89 -9.68 23.39
CA ARG A 203 1.93 -11.14 23.62
C ARG A 203 2.72 -11.85 22.54
N TRP A 204 2.50 -11.47 21.28
CA TRP A 204 3.26 -12.02 20.15
C TRP A 204 4.76 -11.72 20.24
N LEU A 205 5.15 -10.49 20.58
CA LEU A 205 6.56 -10.11 20.78
C LEU A 205 7.22 -10.86 21.94
N HIS A 206 6.51 -11.05 23.05
CA HIS A 206 7.03 -11.76 24.23
C HIS A 206 7.08 -13.28 24.09
N TYR A 207 6.11 -13.90 23.42
CA TYR A 207 6.11 -15.33 23.15
C TYR A 207 7.44 -15.78 22.54
N LYS A 208 8.01 -14.94 21.67
CA LYS A 208 9.31 -15.18 21.05
C LYS A 208 10.47 -14.96 22.01
N SER A 209 10.49 -13.89 22.81
CA SER A 209 11.61 -13.62 23.73
C SER A 209 11.91 -14.76 24.71
N ASN A 210 10.93 -15.64 24.97
CA ASN A 210 11.05 -16.79 25.86
C ASN A 210 11.25 -18.13 25.12
N SER A 211 11.21 -18.15 23.78
CA SER A 211 11.28 -19.36 22.96
C SER A 211 12.61 -19.53 22.20
N GLY A 212 13.56 -18.60 22.37
CA GLY A 212 14.92 -18.67 21.83
C GLY A 212 15.95 -18.59 22.93
#